data_AF-A0A3B6H2I5-F1
#
_entry.id   AF-A0A3B6H2I5-F1
#
_cell.length_a   1.000
_cell.length_b   1.000
_cell.length_c   1.000
_cell.angle_alpha   90.00
_cell.angle_beta   90.00
_cell.angle_gamma   90.00
#
_symmetry.space_group_name_H-M   'P 1'
#
loop_
_entity.id
_entity.type
_entity.pdbx_description
1 polymer ?
#
loop_
_entity_poly.entity_id
_entity_poly.type
_entity_poly.pdbx_seq_one_letter_code
_entity_poly.pdbx_strand_id
1 'polypeptide(L)'
;MKPLIEAAVIDLCPGTSTFLPTKMVIADLGCSSGPNAIALVSIAVEAIHNHCHQFLQPPPEVSVLLNDLPDNDFNIVVKNLVTLRRSSNDTIVMTGVLPGSFYERLFTSGSLHLVFSSNSLHWLSKAPEDLIRNQIPAYNIDEHTRLERRPMVLQAYAQ
;
A
#
# COMPACT_ATOMS: atom_id res chain seq x y z
N MET A 1 8.92 7.36 -4.77
CA MET A 1 7.55 6.93 -5.11
C MET A 1 6.77 7.97 -5.93
N LYS A 2 6.78 9.27 -5.61
CA LYS A 2 5.95 10.28 -6.33
C LYS A 2 5.96 10.20 -7.87
N PRO A 3 7.10 10.17 -8.58
CA PRO A 3 7.10 10.06 -10.04
C PRO A 3 6.45 8.78 -10.58
N LEU A 4 6.56 7.67 -9.84
CA LEU A 4 5.93 6.39 -10.21
C LEU A 4 4.41 6.44 -10.02
N ILE A 5 3.94 7.13 -8.98
CA ILE A 5 2.51 7.33 -8.72
C ILE A 5 1.90 8.23 -9.80
N GLU A 6 2.58 9.31 -10.16
CA GLU A 6 2.14 10.21 -11.22
C GLU A 6 2.04 9.48 -12.57
N ALA A 7 3.06 8.69 -12.92
CA ALA A 7 3.02 7.84 -14.12
C ALA A 7 1.87 6.83 -14.08
N ALA A 8 1.67 6.15 -12.95
CA ALA A 8 0.58 5.20 -12.78
C ALA A 8 -0.80 5.86 -12.92
N VAL A 9 -0.98 7.10 -12.44
CA VAL A 9 -2.24 7.84 -12.62
C VAL A 9 -2.50 8.15 -14.10
N ILE A 10 -1.47 8.52 -14.86
CA ILE A 10 -1.59 8.76 -16.31
C ILE A 10 -2.03 7.48 -17.03
N ASP A 11 -1.45 6.33 -16.66
CA ASP A 11 -1.74 5.02 -17.25
C ASP A 11 -3.16 4.50 -16.93
N LEU A 12 -3.89 5.12 -16.00
CA LEU A 12 -5.29 4.77 -15.71
C LEU A 12 -6.27 5.34 -16.75
N CYS A 13 -5.80 6.16 -17.70
CA CYS A 13 -6.63 6.66 -18.78
C CYS A 13 -6.95 5.53 -19.80
N PRO A 14 -8.23 5.32 -20.18
CA PRO A 14 -8.58 4.24 -21.11
C PRO A 14 -8.06 4.47 -22.54
N GLY A 15 -7.08 3.68 -22.98
CA GLY A 15 -6.63 3.67 -24.38
C GLY A 15 -6.00 4.99 -24.83
N THR A 16 -6.50 5.61 -25.90
CA THR A 16 -6.03 6.93 -26.40
C THR A 16 -6.74 8.12 -25.75
N SER A 17 -7.55 7.87 -24.72
CA SER A 17 -8.23 8.90 -23.93
C SER A 17 -7.25 9.60 -22.99
N THR A 18 -7.50 10.87 -22.70
CA THR A 18 -6.85 11.58 -21.58
C THR A 18 -7.75 11.66 -20.34
N PHE A 19 -8.93 11.03 -20.38
CA PHE A 19 -9.93 11.07 -19.31
C PHE A 19 -9.71 9.96 -18.29
N LEU A 20 -9.74 10.32 -17.00
CA LEU A 20 -9.76 9.37 -15.89
C LEU A 20 -11.17 8.76 -15.70
N PRO A 21 -11.27 7.56 -15.07
CA PRO A 21 -12.56 7.00 -14.66
C PRO A 21 -13.32 7.97 -13.75
N THR A 22 -14.65 8.05 -13.86
CA THR A 22 -15.48 8.97 -13.04
C THR A 22 -15.44 8.68 -11.54
N LYS A 23 -15.05 7.45 -11.17
CA LYS A 23 -14.90 6.99 -9.79
C LYS A 23 -13.61 6.21 -9.68
N MET A 24 -12.89 6.40 -8.57
CA MET A 24 -11.63 5.72 -8.33
C MET A 24 -11.60 5.19 -6.90
N VAL A 25 -11.04 3.99 -6.76
CA VAL A 25 -10.78 3.36 -5.47
C VAL A 25 -9.29 3.12 -5.37
N ILE A 26 -8.68 3.76 -4.38
CA ILE A 26 -7.26 3.75 -4.12
C ILE A 26 -7.03 3.01 -2.82
N ALA A 27 -6.10 2.05 -2.83
CA ALA A 27 -5.72 1.28 -1.64
C ALA A 27 -4.24 1.41 -1.33
N ASP A 28 -3.89 1.46 -0.04
CA ASP A 28 -2.51 1.29 0.45
C ASP A 28 -2.43 0.04 1.33
N LEU A 29 -1.57 -0.91 0.96
CA LEU A 29 -1.42 -2.22 1.59
C LEU A 29 -0.18 -2.23 2.49
N GLY A 30 -0.41 -2.28 3.80
CA GLY A 30 0.59 -2.09 4.83
C GLY A 30 0.89 -0.60 5.06
N CYS A 31 -0.14 0.17 5.40
CA CYS A 31 -0.06 1.62 5.58
C CYS A 31 0.70 2.06 6.85
N SER A 32 0.92 1.13 7.80
CA SER A 32 1.41 1.39 9.15
C SER A 32 0.52 2.42 9.88
N SER A 33 1.11 3.18 10.80
CA SER A 33 0.46 4.26 11.53
C SER A 33 1.26 5.56 11.42
N GLY A 34 0.68 6.67 11.88
CA GLY A 34 1.30 7.99 11.83
C GLY A 34 1.11 8.71 10.49
N PRO A 35 1.84 9.83 10.26
CA PRO A 35 1.60 10.72 9.12
C PRO A 35 1.91 10.06 7.77
N ASN A 36 2.79 9.06 7.76
CA ASN A 36 3.15 8.33 6.54
C ASN A 36 2.00 7.47 6.00
N ALA A 37 1.06 7.05 6.85
CA ALA A 37 -0.07 6.20 6.46
C ALA A 37 -0.98 6.82 5.40
N ILE A 38 -0.96 8.14 5.24
CA ILE A 38 -1.71 8.85 4.20
C ILE A 38 -0.82 9.44 3.10
N ALA A 39 0.50 9.28 3.17
CA ALA A 39 1.41 9.99 2.26
C ALA A 39 1.25 9.54 0.81
N LEU A 40 1.20 8.24 0.54
CA LEU A 40 1.08 7.70 -0.82
C LEU A 40 -0.26 8.05 -1.46
N VAL A 41 -1.35 7.88 -0.71
CA VAL A 41 -2.71 8.21 -1.17
C VAL A 41 -2.87 9.72 -1.38
N SER A 42 -2.22 10.57 -0.57
CA SER A 42 -2.23 12.02 -0.78
C SER A 42 -1.53 12.41 -2.09
N ILE A 43 -0.37 11.81 -2.36
CA ILE A 43 0.36 12.02 -3.63
C ILE A 43 -0.50 11.56 -4.82
N ALA A 44 -1.20 10.45 -4.69
CA ALA A 44 -2.08 9.94 -5.74
C ALA A 44 -3.25 10.89 -6.04
N VAL A 45 -3.90 11.41 -4.99
CA VAL A 45 -4.99 12.38 -5.13
C VAL A 45 -4.49 13.69 -5.74
N GLU A 46 -3.31 14.17 -5.32
CA GLU A 46 -2.66 15.34 -5.92
C GLU A 46 -2.36 15.11 -7.41
N ALA A 47 -1.82 13.94 -7.78
CA ALA A 47 -1.55 13.60 -9.17
C ALA A 47 -2.83 13.54 -10.02
N ILE A 48 -3.92 12.98 -9.48
CA ILE A 48 -5.25 12.97 -10.12
C ILE A 48 -5.74 14.40 -10.34
N HIS A 49 -5.64 15.27 -9.33
CA HIS A 49 -6.01 16.69 -9.45
C HIS A 49 -5.21 17.41 -10.52
N ASN A 50 -3.89 17.25 -10.51
CA ASN A 50 -3.01 17.90 -11.48
C ASN A 50 -3.31 17.43 -12.91
N HIS A 51 -3.55 16.14 -13.10
CA HIS A 51 -3.95 15.57 -14.39
C HIS A 51 -5.29 16.15 -14.87
N CYS A 52 -6.32 16.12 -14.02
CA CYS A 52 -7.63 16.67 -14.36
C CYS A 52 -7.55 18.17 -14.67
N HIS A 53 -6.78 18.94 -13.89
CA HIS A 53 -6.58 20.36 -14.12
C HIS A 53 -5.87 20.63 -15.45
N GLN A 54 -4.82 19.86 -15.77
CA GLN A 54 -4.08 19.98 -17.04
C GLN A 54 -4.98 19.77 -18.26
N PHE A 55 -5.95 18.86 -18.17
CA PHE A 55 -6.88 18.55 -19.26
C PHE A 55 -8.25 19.23 -19.14
N LEU A 56 -8.42 20.17 -18.19
CA LEU A 56 -9.68 20.88 -17.92
C LEU A 56 -10.88 19.95 -17.68
N GLN A 57 -10.63 18.86 -16.96
CA GLN A 57 -11.62 17.84 -16.62
C GLN A 57 -12.06 17.96 -15.16
N PRO A 58 -13.31 17.57 -14.83
CA PRO A 58 -13.71 17.43 -13.44
C PRO A 58 -12.94 16.29 -12.77
N PRO A 59 -12.51 16.44 -11.50
CA PRO A 59 -11.88 15.37 -10.76
C PRO A 59 -12.88 14.23 -10.49
N PRO A 60 -12.42 12.97 -10.44
CA PRO A 60 -13.29 11.84 -10.14
C PRO A 60 -13.62 11.74 -8.65
N GLU A 61 -14.69 11.01 -8.32
CA GLU A 61 -14.99 10.65 -6.93
C GLU A 61 -13.96 9.62 -6.43
N VAL A 62 -13.19 9.97 -5.39
CA VAL A 62 -12.13 9.10 -4.87
C VAL A 62 -12.56 8.45 -3.55
N SER A 63 -12.38 7.13 -3.49
CA SER A 63 -12.44 6.34 -2.26
C SER A 63 -11.04 5.90 -1.85
N VAL A 64 -10.64 6.20 -0.61
CA VAL A 64 -9.32 5.83 -0.06
C VAL A 64 -9.47 4.73 0.98
N LEU A 65 -8.78 3.62 0.79
CA LEU A 65 -8.82 2.44 1.64
C LEU A 65 -7.42 2.11 2.18
N LEU A 66 -7.24 2.11 3.50
CA LEU A 66 -5.95 1.82 4.12
C LEU A 66 -5.98 0.45 4.80
N ASN A 67 -5.08 -0.43 4.42
CA ASN A 67 -4.94 -1.77 4.98
C ASN A 67 -3.68 -1.90 5.83
N ASP A 68 -3.80 -2.61 6.95
CA ASP A 68 -2.68 -3.14 7.71
C ASP A 68 -3.16 -4.34 8.56
N LEU A 69 -2.24 -4.97 9.30
CA LEU A 69 -2.56 -6.04 10.25
C LEU A 69 -3.50 -5.53 11.37
N PRO A 70 -4.30 -6.43 11.99
CA PRO A 70 -5.23 -6.05 13.06
C PRO A 70 -4.61 -5.33 14.26
N ASP A 71 -3.34 -5.59 14.53
CA ASP A 71 -2.59 -5.00 15.65
C ASP A 71 -2.07 -3.59 15.37
N ASN A 72 -2.29 -3.05 14.17
CA ASN A 72 -1.93 -1.69 13.83
C ASN A 72 -2.80 -0.66 14.58
N ASP A 73 -2.25 0.54 14.81
CA ASP A 73 -2.99 1.64 15.45
C ASP A 73 -3.91 2.36 14.45
N PHE A 74 -5.04 1.72 14.16
CA PHE A 74 -6.06 2.32 13.30
C PHE A 74 -6.72 3.56 13.90
N ASN A 75 -6.61 3.82 15.21
CA ASN A 75 -7.15 5.05 15.80
C ASN A 75 -6.41 6.28 15.26
N ILE A 76 -5.08 6.19 15.11
CA ILE A 76 -4.28 7.25 14.49
C ILE A 76 -4.60 7.35 12.99
N VAL A 77 -4.70 6.20 12.30
CA VAL A 77 -4.98 6.16 10.86
C VAL A 77 -6.32 6.83 10.53
N VAL A 78 -7.38 6.52 11.27
CA VAL A 78 -8.71 7.12 11.06
C VAL A 78 -8.67 8.63 11.27
N LYS A 79 -7.95 9.13 12.29
CA LYS A 79 -7.78 10.59 12.49
C LYS A 79 -7.08 11.24 11.30
N ASN A 80 -6.04 10.60 10.75
CA ASN A 80 -5.33 11.10 9.58
C ASN A 80 -6.21 11.08 8.31
N LEU A 81 -7.01 10.04 8.12
CA LEU A 81 -7.98 9.95 7.02
C LEU A 81 -9.05 11.04 7.07
N VAL A 82 -9.55 11.38 8.27
CA VAL A 82 -10.49 12.49 8.45
C VAL A 82 -9.87 13.83 8.05
N THR A 83 -8.61 14.06 8.44
CA THR A 83 -7.87 15.27 8.04
C THR A 83 -7.67 15.32 6.53
N LEU A 84 -7.22 14.23 5.91
CA LEU A 84 -7.02 14.11 4.47
C LEU A 84 -8.30 14.41 3.70
N ARG A 85 -9.43 13.83 4.13
CA ARG A 85 -10.73 14.04 3.49
C ARG A 85 -11.12 15.52 3.52
N ARG A 86 -10.96 16.20 4.66
CA ARG A 86 -11.28 17.63 4.83
C ARG A 86 -10.40 18.54 3.96
N SER A 87 -9.15 18.17 3.70
CA SER A 87 -8.25 18.95 2.84
C SER A 87 -8.40 18.65 1.34
N SER A 88 -9.27 17.71 0.95
CA SER A 88 -9.35 17.21 -0.44
C SER A 88 -10.30 17.96 -1.37
N ASN A 89 -10.89 19.09 -0.93
CA ASN A 89 -11.90 19.85 -1.70
C ASN A 89 -13.01 18.95 -2.27
N ASP A 90 -13.59 18.10 -1.41
CA ASP A 90 -14.66 17.13 -1.73
C ASP A 90 -14.32 16.04 -2.76
N THR A 91 -13.07 15.94 -3.22
CA THR A 91 -12.66 14.86 -4.14
C THR A 91 -12.67 13.50 -3.46
N ILE A 92 -12.24 13.42 -2.20
CA ILE A 92 -12.31 12.19 -1.42
C ILE A 92 -13.70 12.07 -0.80
N VAL A 93 -14.52 11.19 -1.37
CA VAL A 93 -15.91 10.99 -0.93
C VAL A 93 -16.02 9.93 0.18
N MET A 94 -15.13 8.94 0.18
CA MET A 94 -15.14 7.84 1.13
C MET A 94 -13.71 7.54 1.62
N THR A 95 -13.58 7.30 2.92
CA THR A 95 -12.36 6.77 3.53
C THR A 95 -12.69 5.54 4.34
N GLY A 96 -11.78 4.56 4.37
CA GLY A 96 -11.99 3.32 5.11
C GLY A 96 -10.67 2.68 5.54
N VAL A 97 -10.77 1.83 6.56
CA VAL A 97 -9.67 0.98 7.01
C VAL A 97 -10.05 -0.49 6.84
N LEU A 98 -9.09 -1.33 6.46
CA LEU A 98 -9.26 -2.77 6.29
C LEU A 98 -8.23 -3.51 7.15
N PRO A 99 -8.59 -3.92 8.37
CA PRO A 99 -7.73 -4.78 9.19
C PRO A 99 -7.63 -6.17 8.57
N GLY A 100 -6.40 -6.64 8.35
CA GLY A 100 -6.15 -7.98 7.82
C GLY A 100 -4.83 -8.10 7.06
N SER A 101 -4.38 -9.34 6.84
CA SER A 101 -3.20 -9.62 6.03
C SER A 101 -3.50 -9.37 4.55
N PHE A 102 -2.67 -8.58 3.87
CA PHE A 102 -2.74 -8.44 2.41
C PHE A 102 -2.25 -9.68 1.64
N TYR A 103 -1.74 -10.71 2.33
CA TYR A 103 -1.52 -12.03 1.73
C TYR A 103 -2.82 -12.84 1.59
N GLU A 104 -3.93 -12.31 2.10
CA GLU A 104 -5.27 -12.88 1.98
C GLU A 104 -6.17 -11.98 1.12
N ARG A 105 -7.39 -12.45 0.85
CA ARG A 105 -8.36 -11.67 0.08
C ARG A 105 -8.99 -10.57 0.95
N LEU A 106 -8.68 -9.32 0.60
CA LEU A 106 -9.25 -8.14 1.28
C LEU A 106 -10.38 -7.45 0.50
N PHE A 107 -10.44 -7.63 -0.82
CA PHE A 107 -11.34 -6.88 -1.71
C PHE A 107 -12.16 -7.77 -2.63
N THR A 108 -13.29 -7.24 -3.12
CA THR A 108 -14.10 -7.88 -4.16
C THR A 108 -13.40 -7.77 -5.52
N SER A 109 -13.76 -8.65 -6.46
CA SER A 109 -13.12 -8.65 -7.78
C SER A 109 -13.51 -7.37 -8.55
N GLY A 110 -12.53 -6.71 -9.17
CA GLY A 110 -12.76 -5.52 -9.99
C GLY A 110 -13.08 -4.23 -9.21
N SER A 111 -12.82 -4.19 -7.90
CA SER A 111 -13.18 -3.04 -7.05
C SER A 111 -12.09 -1.97 -6.90
N LEU A 112 -10.85 -2.25 -7.29
CA LEU A 112 -9.69 -1.37 -7.08
C LEU A 112 -9.19 -0.80 -8.40
N HIS A 113 -8.77 0.45 -8.37
CA HIS A 113 -8.20 1.15 -9.54
C HIS A 113 -6.69 1.36 -9.37
N LEU A 114 -6.26 1.73 -8.17
CA LEU A 114 -4.86 1.98 -7.87
C LEU A 114 -4.49 1.38 -6.51
N VAL A 115 -3.37 0.66 -6.45
CA VAL A 115 -2.92 -0.03 -5.25
C VAL A 115 -1.46 0.29 -4.99
N PHE A 116 -1.16 0.63 -3.74
CA PHE A 116 0.19 0.88 -3.27
C PHE A 116 0.59 -0.16 -2.24
N SER A 117 1.89 -0.43 -2.17
CA SER A 117 2.52 -1.05 -1.01
C SER A 117 3.96 -0.57 -0.96
N SER A 118 4.36 0.03 0.14
CA SER A 118 5.70 0.59 0.31
C SER A 118 6.33 0.05 1.58
N ASN A 119 7.42 -0.69 1.43
CA ASN A 119 8.16 -1.27 2.55
C ASN A 119 7.35 -2.25 3.41
N SER A 120 6.39 -2.96 2.78
CA SER A 120 5.50 -3.92 3.46
C SER A 120 5.65 -5.34 2.90
N LEU A 121 5.86 -5.50 1.59
CA LEU A 121 5.99 -6.81 0.92
C LEU A 121 7.22 -7.63 1.33
N HIS A 122 8.22 -7.03 1.98
CA HIS A 122 9.40 -7.77 2.45
C HIS A 122 9.13 -8.56 3.74
N TRP A 123 8.01 -8.31 4.42
CA TRP A 123 7.58 -9.07 5.59
C TRP A 123 6.88 -10.34 5.16
N LEU A 124 7.51 -11.49 5.40
CA LEU A 124 6.87 -12.78 5.15
C LEU A 124 5.66 -12.99 6.06
N SER A 125 4.66 -13.74 5.57
CA SER A 125 3.49 -14.14 6.37
C SER A 125 3.85 -15.07 7.53
N LYS A 126 4.91 -15.87 7.37
CA LYS A 126 5.47 -16.77 8.38
C LYS A 126 6.96 -16.95 8.18
N ALA A 127 7.67 -17.36 9.23
CA ALA A 127 9.08 -17.75 9.10
C ALA A 127 9.21 -19.05 8.26
N PRO A 128 10.31 -19.21 7.50
CA PRO A 128 10.52 -20.43 6.71
C PRO A 128 10.52 -21.70 7.57
N GLU A 129 9.76 -22.71 7.14
CA GLU A 129 9.57 -23.95 7.91
C GLU A 129 10.87 -24.71 8.14
N ASP A 130 11.78 -24.69 7.16
CA ASP A 130 13.11 -25.30 7.28
C ASP A 130 13.91 -24.70 8.44
N LEU A 131 13.81 -23.39 8.68
CA LEU A 131 14.50 -22.73 9.78
C LEU A 131 13.90 -23.10 11.13
N ILE A 132 12.57 -23.15 11.19
CA ILE A 132 11.84 -23.55 12.39
C ILE A 132 12.17 -25.01 12.75
N ARG A 133 12.10 -25.92 11.77
CA ARG A 133 12.37 -27.36 11.94
C ARG A 133 13.79 -27.62 12.41
N ASN A 134 14.76 -26.88 11.88
CA ASN A 134 16.17 -26.98 12.29
C ASN A 134 16.52 -26.13 13.51
N GLN A 135 15.53 -25.51 14.17
CA GLN A 135 15.69 -24.65 15.35
C GLN A 135 16.75 -23.55 15.15
N ILE A 136 16.84 -23.02 13.92
CA ILE A 136 17.75 -21.92 13.62
C ILE A 136 17.10 -20.62 14.08
N PRO A 137 17.74 -19.85 14.98
CA PRO A 137 17.16 -18.60 15.45
C PRO A 137 17.19 -17.55 14.35
N ALA A 138 16.25 -16.60 14.42
CA ALA A 138 16.16 -15.47 13.50
C ALA A 138 17.45 -14.62 13.49
N TYR A 139 18.19 -14.62 14.59
CA TYR A 139 19.47 -13.96 14.73
C TYR A 139 20.45 -14.83 15.53
N ASN A 140 21.67 -15.00 14.99
CA ASN A 140 22.81 -15.59 15.71
C ASN A 140 23.84 -14.48 15.95
N ILE A 141 24.40 -14.38 17.15
CA ILE A 141 25.44 -13.39 17.49
C ILE A 141 26.82 -13.80 16.96
N ASP A 142 27.07 -15.11 16.88
CA ASP A 142 28.34 -15.66 16.41
C ASP A 142 28.44 -15.58 14.87
N GLU A 143 29.46 -14.85 14.38
CA GLU A 143 29.66 -14.62 12.95
C GLU A 143 30.00 -15.90 12.19
N HIS A 144 30.81 -16.78 12.78
CA HIS A 144 31.21 -18.02 12.14
C HIS A 144 29.99 -18.91 11.87
N THR A 145 29.15 -19.11 12.88
CA THR A 145 27.88 -19.86 12.79
C THR A 145 26.93 -19.24 11.74
N ARG A 146 26.87 -17.90 11.64
CA ARG A 146 26.07 -17.22 10.61
C ARG A 146 26.58 -17.53 9.21
N LEU A 147 27.89 -17.49 8.99
CA LEU A 147 28.49 -17.74 7.68
C LEU A 147 28.32 -19.20 7.25
N GLU A 148 28.51 -20.16 8.16
CA GLU A 148 28.29 -21.57 7.90
C GLU A 148 26.84 -21.87 7.50
N ARG A 149 25.86 -21.27 8.20
CA ARG A 149 24.43 -21.48 7.95
C ARG A 149 23.87 -20.63 6.80
N ARG A 150 24.61 -19.64 6.30
CA ARG A 150 24.15 -18.66 5.31
C ARG A 150 23.53 -19.31 4.06
N PRO A 151 24.12 -20.35 3.44
CA PRO A 151 23.53 -20.97 2.25
C PRO A 151 22.14 -21.53 2.53
N MET A 152 21.98 -22.22 3.67
CA MET A 152 20.72 -22.82 4.09
C MET A 152 19.66 -21.76 4.42
N VAL A 153 20.05 -20.67 5.08
CA VAL A 153 19.16 -19.54 5.38
C VAL A 153 18.69 -18.87 4.10
N LEU A 154 19.60 -18.57 3.17
CA LEU A 154 19.24 -17.96 1.88
C LEU A 154 18.29 -18.85 1.09
N GLN A 155 18.55 -20.16 1.05
CA GLN A 155 17.67 -21.11 0.38
C GLN A 155 16.28 -21.18 1.03
N ALA A 156 16.20 -21.14 2.36
CA ALA A 156 14.93 -21.19 3.07
C ALA A 156 14.06 -19.94 2.83
N TYR A 157 14.68 -18.75 2.72
CA TYR A 157 13.97 -17.50 2.41
C TYR A 157 13.65 -17.32 0.92
N ALA A 158 14.19 -18.16 0.03
CA ALA A 158 13.95 -18.11 -1.41
C ALA A 158 12.80 -19.01 -1.88
N GLN A 159 12.24 -19.84 -1.00
CA GLN A 159 11.07 -20.69 -1.24
C GLN A 159 9.77 -19.89 -1.06
#